data_AF-A0A1Y4BX50-F1
#
_entry.id   AF-A0A1Y4BX50-F1
#
_cell.length_a   1.000
_cell.length_b   1.000
_cell.length_c   1.000
_cell.angle_alpha   90.00
_cell.angle_beta   90.00
_cell.angle_gamma   90.00
#
_symmetry.space_group_name_H-M   'P 1'
#
loop_
_entity.id
_entity.type
_entity.pdbx_description
1 polymer ?
#
loop_
_entity_poly.entity_id
_entity_poly.type
_entity_poly.pdbx_seq_one_letter_code
_entity_poly.pdbx_strand_id
1 'polypeptide(L)' 'MTETARPFSRRRRRESQQEEARRTLAECLTQTRGLIAQAYQGFNAVQDPDLIESYVYEINALQSRYSYLLRRLKELEE' A
#
# COMPACT_ATOMS: atom_id res chain seq x y z
N MET A 1 -13.49 33.66 -31.45
CA MET A 1 -13.34 33.60 -29.98
C MET A 1 -13.68 32.19 -29.53
N THR A 2 -12.70 31.33 -29.26
CA THR A 2 -12.86 30.21 -28.32
C THR A 2 -11.49 29.86 -27.74
N GLU A 3 -11.46 29.98 -26.43
CA GLU A 3 -10.36 29.91 -25.49
C GLU A 3 -9.58 28.60 -25.59
N THR A 4 -8.29 28.69 -25.93
CA THR A 4 -7.33 27.59 -25.76
C THR A 4 -7.05 27.43 -24.27
N ALA A 5 -7.83 26.55 -23.62
CA ALA A 5 -7.60 26.16 -22.24
C ALA A 5 -6.13 25.74 -22.05
N ARG A 6 -5.40 26.55 -21.30
CA ARG A 6 -3.94 26.55 -21.16
C ARG A 6 -3.40 25.18 -20.72
N PRO A 7 -2.31 24.67 -21.32
CA PRO A 7 -1.70 23.38 -20.95
C PRO A 7 -1.20 23.30 -19.49
N PHE A 8 -1.04 24.45 -18.83
CA PHE A 8 -0.57 24.56 -17.44
C PHE A 8 -1.52 23.95 -16.39
N SER A 9 -2.84 24.02 -16.60
CA SER A 9 -3.82 23.49 -15.62
C SER A 9 -3.85 21.96 -15.57
N ARG A 10 -3.59 21.31 -16.72
CA ARG A 10 -3.48 19.84 -16.79
C ARG A 10 -2.25 19.29 -16.09
N ARG A 11 -1.12 19.99 -16.17
CA ARG A 11 0.12 19.59 -15.50
C ARG A 11 -0.02 19.63 -13.99
N ARG A 12 -0.55 20.73 -13.44
CA ARG A 12 -0.79 20.90 -12.00
C ARG A 12 -1.76 19.85 -11.45
N ARG A 13 -2.78 19.47 -12.22
CA ARG A 13 -3.74 18.41 -11.85
C ARG A 13 -3.11 17.01 -11.87
N ARG A 14 -2.15 16.75 -12.75
CA ARG A 14 -1.42 15.46 -12.76
C ARG A 14 -0.47 15.35 -11.58
N GLU A 15 0.23 16.43 -11.25
CA GLU A 15 1.12 16.50 -10.08
C GLU A 15 0.33 16.29 -8.78
N SER A 16 -0.86 16.91 -8.63
CA SER A 16 -1.71 16.69 -7.45
C SER A 16 -2.22 15.25 -7.33
N GLN A 17 -2.60 14.63 -8.45
CA GLN A 17 -3.04 13.22 -8.48
C GLN A 17 -1.90 12.25 -8.12
N GLN A 18 -0.67 12.53 -8.58
CA GLN A 18 0.49 11.74 -8.19
C GLN A 18 0.79 11.86 -6.70
N GLU A 19 0.68 13.05 -6.12
CA GLU A 19 0.90 13.24 -4.70
C GLU A 19 -0.16 12.54 -3.83
N GLU A 20 -1.44 12.63 -4.22
CA GLU A 20 -2.52 11.87 -3.58
C GLU A 20 -2.28 10.35 -3.66
N ALA A 21 -1.84 9.85 -4.82
CA ALA A 21 -1.50 8.44 -4.99
C ALA A 21 -0.33 8.01 -4.10
N ARG A 22 0.74 8.81 -4.02
CA ARG A 22 1.88 8.55 -3.13
C ARG A 22 1.46 8.52 -1.66
N ARG A 23 0.64 9.47 -1.21
CA ARG A 23 0.10 9.51 0.17
C ARG A 23 -0.72 8.26 0.48
N THR A 24 -1.65 7.91 -0.42
CA THR A 24 -2.50 6.72 -0.27
C THR A 24 -1.66 5.43 -0.17
N LEU A 25 -0.61 5.30 -0.98
CA LEU A 25 0.30 4.16 -0.92
C LEU A 25 1.09 4.11 0.40
N ALA A 26 1.58 5.25 0.89
CA ALA A 26 2.29 5.34 2.17
C ALA A 26 1.39 4.96 3.36
N GLU A 27 0.13 5.40 3.33
CA GLU A 27 -0.89 5.00 4.32
C GLU A 27 -1.15 3.49 4.26
N CYS A 28 -1.34 2.94 3.05
CA CYS A 28 -1.55 1.51 2.85
C CYS A 28 -0.35 0.67 3.32
N LEU A 29 0.89 1.14 3.13
CA LEU A 29 2.10 0.49 3.64
C LEU A 29 2.11 0.46 5.16
N THR A 30 1.81 1.60 5.79
CA THR A 30 1.76 1.72 7.25
C THR A 30 0.70 0.80 7.84
N GLN A 31 -0.50 0.78 7.24
CA GLN A 31 -1.57 -0.13 7.63
C GLN A 31 -1.16 -1.59 7.46
N THR A 32 -0.57 -1.95 6.32
CA THR A 32 -0.15 -3.34 6.05
C THR A 32 0.93 -3.78 7.05
N ARG A 33 1.87 -2.90 7.41
CA ARG A 33 2.86 -3.18 8.46
C ARG A 33 2.22 -3.44 9.82
N GLY A 34 1.18 -2.68 10.17
CA GLY A 34 0.38 -2.90 11.38
C GLY A 34 -0.31 -4.26 11.39
N LEU A 35 -0.95 -4.63 10.27
CA LEU A 35 -1.60 -5.94 10.11
C LEU A 35 -0.59 -7.09 10.22
N ILE A 36 0.61 -6.94 9.64
CA ILE A 36 1.68 -7.95 9.79
C ILE A 36 2.04 -8.14 11.26
N ALA A 37 2.25 -7.04 11.99
CA ALA A 37 2.58 -7.11 13.42
C ALA A 37 1.46 -7.78 14.23
N GLN A 38 0.20 -7.46 13.92
CA GLN A 38 -0.97 -8.08 14.55
C GLN A 38 -1.06 -9.58 14.25
N ALA A 39 -0.84 -9.99 13.00
CA ALA A 39 -0.86 -11.40 12.62
C ALA A 39 0.25 -12.19 13.32
N TYR A 40 1.46 -11.60 13.46
CA TYR A 40 2.52 -12.21 14.26
C TYR A 40 2.17 -12.33 15.76
N GLN A 41 1.49 -11.34 16.34
CA GLN A 41 1.01 -11.44 17.72
C GLN A 41 0.00 -12.59 17.88
N GLY A 42 -0.94 -12.72 16.95
CA GLY A 42 -1.90 -13.82 16.93
C GLY A 42 -1.24 -15.19 16.77
N PHE A 43 -0.33 -15.32 15.80
CA PHE A 43 0.47 -16.52 15.58
C PHE A 43 1.21 -16.97 16.84
N ASN A 44 1.86 -16.03 17.53
CA ASN A 44 2.64 -16.33 18.75
C ASN A 44 1.76 -16.69 19.96
N ALA A 45 0.46 -16.38 19.93
CA ALA A 45 -0.47 -16.62 21.03
C ALA A 45 -1.23 -17.96 20.92
N VAL A 46 -1.15 -18.64 19.78
CA VAL A 46 -1.97 -19.82 19.46
C VAL A 46 -1.10 -21.08 19.38
N GLN A 47 -1.65 -22.22 19.81
CA GLN A 47 -1.03 -23.55 19.72
C GLN A 47 -1.80 -24.53 18.81
N ASP A 48 -3.00 -24.13 18.38
CA ASP A 48 -3.84 -24.91 17.50
C ASP A 48 -3.21 -25.00 16.09
N PRO A 49 -3.00 -26.21 15.54
CA PRO A 49 -2.33 -26.38 14.24
C PRO A 49 -3.04 -25.70 13.06
N ASP A 50 -4.38 -25.75 13.01
CA ASP A 50 -5.16 -25.18 11.91
C ASP A 50 -5.10 -23.65 11.95
N LEU A 51 -5.16 -23.07 13.15
CA LEU A 51 -4.99 -21.63 13.34
C LEU A 51 -3.55 -21.17 13.03
N ILE A 52 -2.55 -21.97 13.40
CA ILE A 52 -1.14 -21.72 13.04
C ILE A 52 -1.00 -21.67 11.51
N GLU A 53 -1.57 -22.65 10.80
CA GLU A 53 -1.55 -22.68 9.34
C GLU A 53 -2.26 -21.47 8.72
N SER A 54 -3.42 -21.09 9.27
CA SER A 54 -4.15 -19.89 8.85
C SER A 54 -3.29 -18.61 8.96
N TYR A 55 -2.60 -18.41 10.10
CA TYR A 55 -1.71 -17.27 10.28
C TYR A 55 -0.50 -17.30 9.35
N VAL A 56 0.06 -18.47 9.02
CA VAL A 56 1.14 -18.57 8.03
C VAL A 56 0.69 -18.06 6.67
N TYR A 57 -0.50 -18.46 6.21
CA TYR A 57 -1.06 -17.96 4.95
C TYR A 57 -1.36 -16.46 5.01
N GLU A 58 -1.91 -15.98 6.12
CA GLU A 58 -2.21 -14.55 6.30
C GLU A 58 -0.94 -13.69 6.27
N ILE A 59 0.09 -14.08 7.04
CA ILE A 59 1.38 -13.37 7.07
C ILE A 59 2.00 -13.33 5.67
N ASN A 60 2.00 -14.45 4.94
CA ASN A 60 2.54 -14.51 3.58
C ASN A 60 1.78 -13.60 2.61
N ALA A 61 0.46 -13.56 2.70
CA ALA A 61 -0.38 -12.67 1.89
C ALA A 61 -0.11 -11.19 2.20
N LEU A 62 0.02 -10.84 3.49
CA LEU A 62 0.34 -9.48 3.92
C LEU A 62 1.76 -9.05 3.51
N GLN A 63 2.76 -9.94 3.60
CA GLN A 63 4.11 -9.67 3.11
C GLN A 63 4.15 -9.47 1.60
N SER A 64 3.37 -10.25 0.84
CA SER A 64 3.23 -10.09 -0.61
C SER A 64 2.58 -8.74 -0.97
N ARG A 65 1.51 -8.36 -0.26
CA ARG A 65 0.87 -7.03 -0.38
C ARG A 65 1.86 -5.91 -0.06
N TYR A 66 2.60 -6.01 1.04
CA TYR A 66 3.62 -5.02 1.43
C TYR A 66 4.70 -4.85 0.36
N SER A 67 5.21 -5.97 -0.17
CA SER A 67 6.19 -5.98 -1.25
C SER A 67 5.68 -5.32 -2.52
N TYR A 68 4.43 -5.59 -2.90
CA TYR A 68 3.78 -4.92 -4.04
C TYR A 68 3.66 -3.41 -3.83
N LEU A 69 3.17 -2.98 -2.67
CA LEU A 69 3.01 -1.56 -2.35
C LEU A 69 4.36 -0.82 -2.35
N LEU A 70 5.42 -1.44 -1.86
CA LEU A 70 6.78 -0.88 -1.92
C LEU A 70 7.26 -0.69 -3.35
N ARG A 71 7.05 -1.67 -4.23
CA ARG A 71 7.40 -1.54 -5.66
C ARG A 71 6.61 -0.39 -6.29
N ARG A 72 5.31 -0.32 -6.00
CA ARG A 72 4.45 0.72 -6.55
C ARG A 72 4.82 2.13 -6.09
N LEU A 73 5.27 2.28 -4.85
CA LEU A 73 5.77 3.55 -4.34
C LEU A 73 7.05 3.97 -5.07
N LYS A 74 8.00 3.05 -5.28
CA LYS A 74 9.24 3.31 -6.01
C LYS A 74 8.99 3.73 -7.46
N GLU A 75 8.06 3.07 -8.15
CA GLU A 75 7.65 3.44 -9.52
C GLU A 75 7.05 4.86 -9.62
N LEU A 76 6.63 5.46 -8.50
CA LEU A 76 6.19 6.85 -8.45
C LEU A 76 7.31 7.82 -8.08
N GLU A 77 8.44 7.35 -7.54
CA GLU A 77 9.60 8.19 -7.23
C GLU A 77 10.55 8.35 -8.43
N GLU A 78 10.55 7.37 -9.33
CA GLU A 78 11.20 7.41 -10.66
C GLU A 78 10.41 8.26 -11.68
#